data_AF-A0A3D2YVP7-F1
#
_entry.id   AF-A0A3D2YVP7-F1
#
_cell.length_a   1.000
_cell.length_b   1.000
_cell.length_c   1.000
_cell.angle_alpha   90.00
_cell.angle_beta   90.00
_cell.angle_gamma   90.00
#
_symmetry.space_group_name_H-M   'P 1'
#
loop_
_entity.id
_entity.type
_entity.pdbx_description
1 polymer ?
#
loop_
_entity_poly.entity_id
_entity_poly.type
_entity_poly.pdbx_seq_one_letter_code
_entity_poly.pdbx_strand_id
1 'polypeptide(L)'
;MGQVDHPFAAEGPESALVSITDQLVPILKSINLETVLGTPFGDIPGGQFITIPITDVIVHTWDIAKSTGQDTTMDAGLAEFGYNVMTQVVPSGRENGAFEPEVVVPATASFQGRLLGLSGR
;
A
#
# COMPACT_ATOMS: atom_id res chain seq x y z
N MET A 1 15.19 -4.77 0.25
CA MET A 1 14.03 -5.69 0.24
C MET A 1 14.37 -6.90 1.10
N GLY A 2 13.44 -7.38 1.92
CA GLY A 2 13.63 -8.61 2.71
C GLY A 2 13.72 -9.85 1.80
N GLN A 3 14.19 -10.98 2.35
CA GLN A 3 14.18 -12.27 1.64
C GLN A 3 12.71 -12.69 1.40
N VAL A 4 12.26 -12.62 0.16
CA VAL A 4 10.91 -13.05 -0.28
C VAL A 4 10.92 -14.43 -0.94
N ASP A 5 12.04 -15.15 -0.86
CA ASP A 5 12.24 -16.52 -1.38
C ASP A 5 11.84 -17.61 -0.37
N HIS A 6 10.89 -17.29 0.52
CA HIS A 6 10.34 -18.27 1.45
C HIS A 6 9.26 -19.11 0.76
N PRO A 7 9.03 -20.37 1.20
CA PRO A 7 7.95 -21.20 0.69
C PRO A 7 6.61 -20.49 0.85
N PHE A 8 5.71 -20.68 -0.13
CA PHE A 8 4.32 -20.24 0.03
C PHE A 8 3.69 -20.86 1.27
N ALA A 9 2.82 -20.08 1.93
CA ALA A 9 2.00 -20.54 3.03
C ALA A 9 1.21 -21.80 2.60
N ALA A 10 1.40 -22.90 3.33
CA ALA A 10 0.77 -24.18 3.01
C ALA A 10 -0.77 -24.12 3.15
N GLU A 11 -1.26 -23.21 3.99
CA GLU A 11 -2.66 -22.88 4.22
C GLU A 11 -3.32 -22.04 3.11
N GLY A 12 -2.54 -21.60 2.12
CA GLY A 12 -2.99 -20.74 1.01
C GLY A 12 -3.03 -19.24 1.35
N PRO A 13 -3.17 -18.39 0.33
CA PRO A 13 -3.03 -16.93 0.47
C PRO A 13 -4.13 -16.27 1.31
N GLU A 14 -5.36 -16.78 1.23
CA GLU A 14 -6.49 -16.27 2.03
C GLU A 14 -6.25 -16.50 3.53
N SER A 15 -6.00 -17.75 3.91
CA SER A 15 -5.72 -18.12 5.30
C SER A 15 -4.50 -17.37 5.86
N ALA A 16 -3.46 -17.19 5.05
CA ALA A 16 -2.28 -16.42 5.44
C ALA A 16 -2.61 -14.94 5.69
N LEU A 17 -3.40 -14.30 4.81
CA LEU A 17 -3.82 -12.91 4.98
C LEU A 17 -4.68 -12.73 6.24
N VAL A 18 -5.63 -13.64 6.48
CA VAL A 18 -6.48 -13.63 7.69
C VAL A 18 -5.61 -13.76 8.94
N SER A 19 -4.72 -14.75 8.97
CA SER A 19 -3.81 -14.98 10.10
C SER A 19 -2.93 -13.77 10.41
N ILE A 20 -2.35 -13.14 9.39
CA ILE A 20 -1.52 -11.93 9.54
C ILE A 20 -2.38 -10.77 10.05
N THR A 21 -3.58 -10.60 9.51
CA THR A 21 -4.50 -9.52 9.92
C THR A 21 -4.94 -9.67 11.38
N ASP A 22 -5.30 -10.89 11.79
CA ASP A 22 -5.72 -11.21 13.17
C ASP A 22 -4.60 -10.94 14.18
N GLN A 23 -3.34 -11.11 13.77
CA GLN A 23 -2.17 -10.77 14.60
C GLN A 23 -1.88 -9.27 14.62
N LEU A 24 -1.95 -8.59 13.48
CA LEU A 24 -1.55 -7.18 13.36
C LEU A 24 -2.58 -6.21 13.96
N VAL A 25 -3.88 -6.46 13.77
CA VAL A 25 -4.93 -5.51 14.21
C VAL A 25 -4.88 -5.22 15.72
N PRO A 26 -4.75 -6.22 16.62
CA PRO A 26 -4.60 -5.97 18.05
C PRO A 26 -3.33 -5.17 18.41
N ILE A 27 -2.23 -5.46 17.72
CA ILE A 27 -0.95 -4.74 17.91
C ILE A 27 -1.13 -3.28 17.52
N LEU A 28 -1.66 -3.01 16.32
CA LEU A 28 -1.89 -1.65 15.84
C LEU A 28 -2.78 -0.80 16.77
N LYS A 29 -3.71 -1.44 17.49
CA LYS A 29 -4.56 -0.78 18.49
C LYS A 29 -3.86 -0.42 19.80
N SER A 30 -2.67 -0.96 20.07
CA SER A 30 -1.98 -0.83 21.36
C SER A 30 -0.58 -0.21 21.27
N ILE A 31 0.01 -0.13 20.07
CA ILE A 31 1.32 0.49 19.88
C ILE A 31 1.27 2.02 20.04
N ASN A 32 2.38 2.58 20.49
CA ASN A 32 2.62 4.03 20.41
C ASN A 32 3.14 4.39 19.01
N LEU A 33 2.31 5.06 18.23
CA LEU A 33 2.60 5.48 16.86
C LEU A 33 3.74 6.50 16.75
N GLU A 34 4.08 7.19 17.84
CA GLU A 34 5.19 8.14 17.90
C GLU A 34 6.56 7.46 18.08
N THR A 35 6.56 6.14 18.32
CA THR A 35 7.82 5.39 18.46
C THR A 35 8.57 5.40 17.14
N VAL A 36 9.80 5.92 17.15
CA VAL A 36 10.68 5.90 15.97
C VAL A 36 11.20 4.48 15.75
N LEU A 37 11.03 4.00 14.52
CA LEU A 37 11.43 2.67 14.08
C LEU A 37 12.53 2.79 13.04
N GLY A 38 13.53 1.91 13.09
CA GLY A 38 14.47 1.73 11.99
C GLY A 38 13.77 1.01 10.84
N THR A 39 13.61 1.67 9.70
CA THR A 39 12.92 1.12 8.52
C THR A 39 13.85 1.11 7.30
N PRO A 40 13.49 0.41 6.20
CA PRO A 40 14.23 0.52 4.94
C PRO A 40 14.34 1.95 4.37
N PHE A 41 13.51 2.88 4.86
CA PHE A 41 13.49 4.28 4.46
C PHE A 41 14.16 5.21 5.49
N GLY A 42 14.86 4.64 6.48
CA GLY A 42 15.46 5.36 7.60
C GLY A 42 14.61 5.33 8.87
N ASP A 43 15.03 6.13 9.85
CA ASP A 43 14.37 6.24 11.14
C ASP A 43 13.12 7.12 11.01
N ILE A 44 11.94 6.52 11.18
CA ILE A 44 10.64 7.22 11.04
C ILE A 44 9.66 6.81 12.14
N PRO A 45 8.75 7.70 12.58
CA PRO A 45 7.67 7.32 13.50
C PRO A 45 6.82 6.19 12.94
N GLY A 46 6.43 5.23 13.78
CA GLY A 46 5.62 4.07 13.37
C GLY A 46 4.28 4.46 12.73
N GLY A 47 3.66 5.55 13.19
CA GLY A 47 2.45 6.13 12.60
C GLY A 47 2.65 6.67 11.19
N GLN A 48 3.85 7.13 10.85
CA GLN A 48 4.20 7.50 9.49
C GLN A 48 4.53 6.25 8.65
N PHE A 49 5.25 5.29 9.21
CA PHE A 49 5.61 4.08 8.47
C PHE A 49 4.38 3.26 8.07
N ILE A 50 3.39 3.13 8.96
CA ILE A 50 2.21 2.29 8.72
C ILE A 50 1.33 2.78 7.56
N THR A 51 1.46 4.04 7.13
CA THR A 51 0.70 4.55 5.98
C THR A 51 1.09 3.87 4.67
N ILE A 52 2.32 3.36 4.57
CA ILE A 52 2.84 2.67 3.39
C ILE A 52 2.11 1.33 3.17
N PRO A 53 2.15 0.35 4.10
CA PRO A 53 1.44 -0.91 3.90
C PRO A 53 -0.08 -0.76 3.81
N ILE A 54 -0.68 0.26 4.44
CA ILE A 54 -2.10 0.58 4.23
C ILE A 54 -2.36 0.94 2.76
N THR A 55 -1.50 1.78 2.18
CA THR A 55 -1.62 2.19 0.77
C THR A 55 -1.38 1.01 -0.18
N ASP A 56 -0.43 0.13 0.12
CA ASP A 56 -0.19 -1.10 -0.66
C ASP A 56 -1.45 -1.97 -0.71
N VAL A 57 -2.13 -2.17 0.42
CA VAL A 57 -3.39 -2.96 0.47
C VAL A 57 -4.48 -2.31 -0.36
N ILE A 58 -4.61 -0.97 -0.33
CA ILE A 58 -5.62 -0.24 -1.14
C ILE A 58 -5.39 -0.49 -2.64
N VAL A 59 -4.15 -0.30 -3.11
CA VAL A 59 -3.80 -0.48 -4.53
C VAL A 59 -3.94 -1.94 -4.96
N HIS A 60 -3.44 -2.89 -4.15
CA HIS A 60 -3.47 -4.30 -4.52
C HIS A 60 -4.86 -4.93 -4.41
N THR A 61 -5.74 -4.40 -3.56
CA THR A 61 -7.17 -4.77 -3.59
C THR A 61 -7.78 -4.41 -4.95
N TRP A 62 -7.44 -3.23 -5.50
CA TRP A 62 -7.85 -2.84 -6.85
C TRP A 62 -7.24 -3.74 -7.93
N ASP A 63 -5.94 -4.08 -7.83
CA ASP A 63 -5.27 -4.97 -8.79
C ASP A 63 -5.98 -6.34 -8.87
N ILE A 64 -6.33 -6.92 -7.71
CA ILE A 64 -7.05 -8.19 -7.63
C ILE A 64 -8.47 -8.05 -8.18
N ALA A 65 -9.21 -7.02 -7.77
CA ALA A 65 -10.55 -6.78 -8.28
C ALA A 65 -10.57 -6.61 -9.81
N LYS A 66 -9.62 -5.84 -10.35
CA LYS A 66 -9.48 -5.61 -11.79
C LYS A 66 -9.14 -6.89 -12.56
N SER A 67 -8.19 -7.67 -12.07
CA SER A 67 -7.75 -8.91 -12.74
C SER A 67 -8.79 -10.04 -12.69
N THR A 68 -9.70 -9.99 -11.73
CA THR A 68 -10.78 -10.98 -11.55
C THR A 68 -12.14 -10.51 -12.06
N GLY A 69 -12.24 -9.29 -12.61
CA GLY A 69 -13.48 -8.75 -13.18
C GLY A 69 -14.53 -8.31 -12.14
N GLN A 70 -14.11 -8.00 -10.92
CA GLN A 70 -14.96 -7.48 -9.85
C GLN A 70 -15.14 -5.96 -9.95
N ASP A 71 -15.99 -5.38 -9.09
CA ASP A 71 -16.09 -3.93 -8.95
C ASP A 71 -14.74 -3.36 -8.45
N THR A 72 -14.30 -2.28 -9.09
CA THR A 72 -13.01 -1.64 -8.84
C THR A 72 -13.17 -0.26 -8.20
N THR A 73 -14.38 0.09 -7.77
CA THR A 73 -14.65 1.37 -7.09
C THR A 73 -13.98 1.36 -5.70
N MET A 74 -13.01 2.24 -5.50
CA MET A 74 -12.41 2.46 -4.17
C MET A 74 -13.32 3.34 -3.31
N ASP A 75 -13.26 3.13 -2.01
CA ASP A 75 -13.76 4.13 -1.06
C ASP A 75 -13.03 5.47 -1.29
N ALA A 76 -13.79 6.57 -1.31
CA ALA A 76 -13.24 7.88 -1.66
C ALA A 76 -12.19 8.36 -0.65
N GLY A 77 -12.39 8.09 0.65
CA GLY A 77 -11.44 8.46 1.69
C GLY A 77 -10.16 7.63 1.63
N LEU A 78 -10.28 6.33 1.33
CA LEU A 78 -9.11 5.48 1.11
C LEU A 78 -8.33 5.87 -0.15
N ALA A 79 -9.02 6.23 -1.23
CA ALA A 79 -8.38 6.69 -2.45
C ALA A 79 -7.62 8.01 -2.23
N GLU A 80 -8.22 8.97 -1.51
CA GLU A 80 -7.56 10.23 -1.14
C GLU A 80 -6.35 10.00 -0.21
N PHE A 81 -6.52 9.17 0.83
CA PHE A 81 -5.45 8.79 1.74
C PHE A 81 -4.27 8.18 0.96
N GLY A 82 -4.54 7.17 0.14
CA GLY A 82 -3.53 6.48 -0.65
C GLY A 82 -2.83 7.44 -1.61
N TYR A 83 -3.57 8.33 -2.29
CA TYR A 83 -2.98 9.35 -3.16
C TYR A 83 -1.99 10.23 -2.38
N ASN A 84 -2.40 10.76 -1.22
CA ASN A 84 -1.55 11.65 -0.43
C ASN A 84 -0.28 10.95 0.05
N VAL A 85 -0.36 9.68 0.48
CA VAL A 85 0.83 8.89 0.83
C VAL A 85 1.72 8.68 -0.39
N MET A 86 1.13 8.26 -1.51
CA MET A 86 1.86 7.89 -2.73
C MET A 86 2.63 9.09 -3.33
N THR A 87 2.11 10.32 -3.20
CA THR A 87 2.84 11.54 -3.64
C THR A 87 4.17 11.75 -2.92
N GLN A 88 4.32 11.24 -1.69
CA GLN A 88 5.56 11.34 -0.93
C GLN A 88 6.53 10.20 -1.26
N VAL A 89 6.00 9.02 -1.60
CA VAL A 89 6.78 7.79 -1.75
C VAL A 89 7.27 7.59 -3.19
N VAL A 90 6.43 7.87 -4.20
CA VAL A 90 6.74 7.54 -5.60
C VAL A 90 7.98 8.23 -6.17
N PRO A 91 8.32 9.49 -5.85
CA PRO A 91 9.54 10.10 -6.38
C PRO A 91 10.79 9.27 -6.08
N SER A 92 11.03 8.94 -4.80
CA SER A 92 12.14 8.07 -4.39
C SER A 92 11.94 6.62 -4.84
N GLY A 93 10.71 6.11 -4.79
CA GLY A 93 10.41 4.75 -5.24
C GLY A 93 10.75 4.54 -6.72
N ARG A 94 10.46 5.50 -7.58
CA ARG A 94 10.76 5.45 -9.03
C ARG A 94 12.25 5.54 -9.30
N GLU A 95 12.99 6.39 -8.57
CA GLU A 95 14.46 6.44 -8.63
C GLU A 95 15.10 5.08 -8.29
N ASN A 96 14.46 4.33 -7.38
CA ASN A 96 14.89 2.99 -6.98
C ASN A 96 14.29 1.84 -7.81
N GLY A 97 13.56 2.15 -8.89
CA GLY A 97 12.97 1.15 -9.79
C GLY A 97 11.75 0.40 -9.24
N ALA A 98 11.13 0.89 -8.17
CA ALA A 98 9.93 0.27 -7.58
C ALA A 98 8.63 0.64 -8.32
N PHE A 99 8.63 1.73 -9.09
CA PHE A 99 7.49 2.20 -9.85
C PHE A 99 7.85 2.43 -11.32
N GLU A 100 6.96 2.00 -12.20
CA GLU A 100 6.99 2.35 -13.62
C GLU A 100 6.69 3.86 -13.83
N PRO A 101 6.84 4.38 -15.07
CA PRO A 101 6.40 5.73 -15.40
C PRO A 101 4.93 5.98 -15.05
N GLU A 102 4.65 7.21 -14.61
CA GLU A 102 3.29 7.63 -14.28
C GLU A 102 2.39 7.60 -15.51
N VAL A 103 1.19 7.07 -15.34
CA VAL A 103 0.11 7.20 -16.33
C VAL A 103 -0.59 8.53 -16.06
N VAL A 104 -0.34 9.52 -16.92
CA VAL A 104 -0.87 10.87 -16.75
C VAL A 104 -2.39 10.88 -16.90
N VAL A 105 -3.07 11.35 -15.85
CA VAL A 105 -4.52 11.55 -15.84
C VAL A 105 -4.87 13.04 -15.76
N PRO A 106 -6.06 13.47 -16.21
CA PRO A 106 -6.50 14.86 -16.04
C PRO A 106 -6.49 15.29 -14.57
N ALA A 107 -6.19 16.56 -14.30
CA ALA A 107 -6.21 17.10 -12.94
C ALA A 107 -7.61 17.01 -12.27
N THR A 108 -8.66 16.90 -13.08
CA THR A 108 -10.06 16.71 -12.63
C THR A 108 -10.41 15.25 -12.36
N ALA A 109 -9.48 14.31 -12.55
CA ALA A 109 -9.70 12.90 -12.23
C ALA A 109 -9.92 12.72 -10.72
N SER A 110 -10.69 11.68 -10.37
CA SER A 110 -10.88 11.28 -8.98
C SER A 110 -9.55 10.94 -8.32
N PHE A 111 -9.50 10.96 -6.99
CA PHE A 111 -8.31 10.50 -6.25
C PHE A 111 -7.93 9.07 -6.60
N GLN A 112 -8.90 8.18 -6.86
CA GLN A 112 -8.61 6.84 -7.35
C GLN A 112 -7.85 6.88 -8.67
N GLY A 113 -8.34 7.63 -9.67
CA GLY A 113 -7.67 7.73 -10.97
C GLY A 113 -6.26 8.28 -10.85
N ARG A 114 -6.07 9.28 -9.98
CA ARG A 114 -4.75 9.89 -9.74
C ARG A 114 -3.81 8.98 -8.95
N LEU A 115 -4.30 8.24 -7.97
CA LEU A 115 -3.54 7.24 -7.22
C LEU A 115 -3.04 6.14 -8.15
N LEU A 116 -3.94 5.56 -8.95
CA LEU A 116 -3.60 4.52 -9.92
C LEU A 116 -2.59 5.03 -10.95
N GLY A 117 -2.85 6.20 -11.54
CA GLY A 117 -1.96 6.80 -12.52
C GLY A 117 -0.55 7.07 -11.97
N LEU A 118 -0.47 7.68 -10.78
CA LEU A 118 0.80 7.94 -10.08
C LEU A 118 1.60 6.66 -9.83
N SER A 119 0.89 5.58 -9.52
CA SER A 119 1.47 4.26 -9.30
C SER A 119 1.78 3.48 -10.60
N GLY A 120 1.41 3.98 -11.77
CA GLY A 120 1.71 3.36 -13.07
C GLY A 120 0.64 2.42 -13.63
N ARG A 121 -0.63 2.55 -13.20
CA ARG A 121 -1.78 1.77 -13.70
C ARG A 121 -2.73 2.62 -14.54
#